data_AF-A0A942Z5K8-F1
#
_entry.id   AF-A0A942Z5K8-F1
#
_cell.length_a   1.000
_cell.length_b   1.000
_cell.length_c   1.000
_cell.angle_alpha   90.00
_cell.angle_beta   90.00
_cell.angle_gamma   90.00
#
_symmetry.space_group_name_H-M   'P 1'
#
loop_
_entity.id
_entity.type
_entity.pdbx_description
1 polymer ?
#
loop_
_entity_poly.entity_id
_entity_poly.type
_entity_poly.pdbx_seq_one_letter_code
_entity_poly.pdbx_strand_id
1 'polypeptide(L)' 'MKVKIIYSFSYDKLEERINSFLGKNEDKIEVIDIKWKTFIEHYVMIVYKIK' A
#
# COMPACT_ATOMS: atom_id res chain seq x y z
N MET A 1 7.92 -13.53 1.28
CA MET A 1 6.92 -12.49 0.91
C MET A 1 6.75 -11.53 2.08
N LYS A 2 6.55 -10.24 1.81
CA LYS A 2 6.35 -9.19 2.81
C LYS A 2 4.98 -8.53 2.61
N VAL A 3 4.41 -8.02 3.70
CA VAL A 3 3.11 -7.34 3.72
C VAL A 3 3.26 -5.96 4.33
N LYS A 4 2.71 -4.94 3.67
CA LYS A 4 2.57 -3.59 4.19
C LYS A 4 1.10 -3.23 4.28
N ILE A 5 0.65 -2.80 5.45
CA ILE A 5 -0.69 -2.25 5.64
C ILE A 5 -0.55 -0.73 5.78
N ILE A 6 -1.34 0.00 4.99
CA ILE A 6 -1.46 1.45 5.04
C ILE A 6 -2.92 1.75 5.37
N TYR A 7 -3.16 2.55 6.42
CA TYR A 7 -4.49 2.92 6.87
C TYR A 7 -4.64 4.44 6.89
N SER A 8 -5.88 4.90 6.68
CA SER A 8 -6.26 6.31 6.74
C SER A 8 -7.76 6.45 6.98
N PHE A 9 -8.14 7.43 7.80
CA PHE A 9 -9.54 7.86 7.94
C PHE A 9 -10.04 8.65 6.72
N SER A 10 -9.13 9.27 5.96
CA SER A 10 -9.44 10.02 4.75
C SER A 10 -8.92 9.27 3.53
N TYR A 11 -9.79 9.06 2.55
CA TYR A 11 -9.48 8.37 1.30
C TYR A 11 -8.35 9.07 0.53
N ASP A 12 -8.38 10.41 0.45
CA ASP A 12 -7.40 11.21 -0.29
C ASP A 12 -5.96 11.00 0.22
N LYS A 13 -5.78 10.89 1.54
CA LYS A 13 -4.46 10.64 2.15
C LYS A 13 -4.00 9.19 1.97
N LEU A 14 -4.90 8.26 1.71
CA LEU A 14 -4.57 6.85 1.57
C LEU A 14 -3.83 6.60 0.25
N GLU A 15 -4.37 7.14 -0.84
CA GLU A 15 -3.80 7.02 -2.18
C GLU A 15 -2.40 7.66 -2.24
N GLU A 16 -2.26 8.88 -1.70
CA GLU A 16 -0.96 9.57 -1.63
C GLU A 16 0.10 8.72 -0.89
N ARG A 17 -0.27 8.11 0.23
CA ARG A 17 0.62 7.26 1.03
C ARG A 17 1.04 6.00 0.28
N ILE A 18 0.12 5.39 -0.45
CA ILE A 18 0.39 4.20 -1.27
C ILE A 18 1.36 4.57 -2.39
N ASN A 19 1.06 5.62 -3.15
CA ASN A 19 1.90 6.08 -4.25
C ASN A 19 3.29 6.48 -3.76
N SER A 20 3.39 7.16 -2.62
CA SER A 20 4.68 7.48 -1.98
C SER A 20 5.45 6.22 -1.57
N PHE A 21 4.76 5.21 -1.03
CA PHE A 21 5.40 3.93 -0.68
C PHE A 21 5.91 3.19 -1.92
N LEU A 22 5.10 3.10 -2.98
CA LEU A 22 5.45 2.42 -4.21
C LEU A 22 6.62 3.14 -4.92
N GLY A 23 6.54 4.46 -5.10
CA GLY A 23 7.59 5.24 -5.75
C GLY A 23 8.93 5.19 -5.01
N LYS A 24 8.93 5.20 -3.67
CA LYS A 24 10.17 5.05 -2.87
C LYS A 24 10.83 3.67 -3.00
N ASN A 25 10.10 2.67 -3.50
CA ASN A 25 10.53 1.27 -3.52
C ASN A 25 10.46 0.63 -4.92
N GLU A 26 10.17 1.38 -5.98
CA GLU A 26 9.94 0.88 -7.35
C GLU A 26 11.05 -0.07 -7.83
N ASP A 27 12.30 0.26 -7.54
CA ASP A 27 13.48 -0.54 -7.89
C ASP A 27 13.85 -1.62 -6.87
N LYS A 28 13.22 -1.61 -5.69
CA LYS A 28 13.58 -2.48 -4.56
C LYS A 28 12.58 -3.60 -4.33
N ILE A 29 11.33 -3.39 -4.76
CA ILE A 29 10.25 -4.34 -4.52
C ILE A 29 9.54 -4.71 -5.82
N GLU A 30 9.06 -5.94 -5.88
CA GLU A 30 8.07 -6.38 -6.86
C GLU A 30 6.74 -6.54 -6.14
N VAL A 31 5.74 -5.77 -6.57
CA VAL A 31 4.38 -5.84 -6.03
C VAL A 31 3.69 -7.08 -6.59
N ILE A 32 3.17 -7.90 -5.71
CA ILE A 32 2.49 -9.16 -6.04
C ILE A 32 0.97 -8.94 -6.03
N ASP A 33 0.45 -8.24 -5.03
CA ASP A 33 -0.99 -8.01 -4.86
C ASP A 33 -1.26 -6.73 -4.05
N ILE A 34 -2.37 -6.06 -4.32
CA ILE A 34 -2.86 -4.89 -3.58
C ILE A 34 -4.34 -5.09 -3.27
N LYS A 35 -4.68 -5.18 -1.98
CA LYS A 35 -6.06 -5.33 -1.51
C LYS A 35 -6.55 -4.06 -0.84
N TRP A 36 -7.63 -3.52 -1.36
CA TRP A 36 -8.33 -2.36 -0.80
C TRP A 36 -9.49 -2.84 0.06
N LYS A 37 -9.66 -2.22 1.23
CA LYS A 37 -10.83 -2.47 2.06
C LYS A 37 -11.28 -1.18 2.72
N THR A 38 -12.54 -0.87 2.47
CA THR A 38 -13.19 0.33 2.94
C THR A 38 -14.16 -0.04 4.06
N PHE A 39 -13.97 0.56 5.24
CA PHE A 39 -14.89 0.46 6.37
C PHE A 39 -15.05 1.85 7.01
N ILE A 40 -15.34 1.95 8.32
CA ILE A 40 -15.23 3.21 9.09
C ILE A 40 -13.81 3.81 8.94
N GLU A 41 -12.80 2.96 8.74
CA GLU A 41 -11.44 3.33 8.33
C GLU A 41 -11.12 2.68 6.98
N HIS A 42 -10.37 3.38 6.12
CA HIS A 42 -9.89 2.84 4.85
C HIS A 42 -8.50 2.24 5.04
N TYR A 43 -8.30 1.03 4.51
CA TYR A 43 -6.98 0.40 4.51
C TYR A 43 -6.65 -0.29 3.20
N VAL A 44 -5.35 -0.30 2.91
CA VAL A 44 -4.74 -1.01 1.79
C VAL A 44 -3.66 -1.93 2.30
N MET A 45 -3.73 -3.17 1.87
CA MET A 45 -2.72 -4.19 2.11
C MET A 45 -1.95 -4.43 0.82
N ILE A 46 -0.65 -4.20 0.85
CA ILE A 46 0.28 -4.41 -0.27
C ILE A 46 1.12 -5.63 0.05
N VAL A 47 1.06 -6.64 -0.82
CA VAL A 47 1.89 -7.84 -0.78
C VAL A 47 3.01 -7.68 -1.79
N TYR A 48 4.26 -7.83 -1.35
CA TYR A 48 5.42 -7.62 -2.19
C TYR A 48 6.58 -8.56 -1.84
N LYS A 49 7.54 -8.69 -2.76
CA LYS A 49 8.85 -9.30 -2.51
C LYS A 49 9.96 -8.28 -2.77
N ILE A 50 11.10 -8.48 -2.13
CA ILE A 50 12.30 -7.71 -2.46
C ILE A 50 12.89 -8.30 -3.74
N LYS A 51 13.37 -7.45 -4.65
CA LYS A 51 14.07 -7.88 -5.86
C LYS A 51 15.43 -8.48 -5.53
#